data_AF-A0A2V8PSB1-F1
#
_entry.id   AF-A0A2V8PSB1-F1
#
_cell.length_a   1.000
_cell.length_b   1.000
_cell.length_c   1.000
_cell.angle_alpha   90.00
_cell.angle_beta   90.00
_cell.angle_gamma   90.00
#
_symmetry.space_group_name_H-M   'P 1'
#
loop_
_entity.id
_entity.type
_entity.pdbx_description
1 polymer ?
#
loop_
_entity_poly.entity_id
_entity_poly.type
_entity_poly.pdbx_seq_one_letter_code
_entity_poly.pdbx_strand_id
1 'polypeptide(L)'
;MIKSILFGFSLALIVFAGASSTYSKGSPDRILITSDHANTITITNRETLKKFDPWSAQFIDWSKGVVSAPDDQSQSHEVFFYMKWPGRRSNYDRGELKLIYTVRYVAGRDGAPGYIYLPGEGEKFHGNNIGTIWRDRDDGKWHQASAEWDAVTKRLIRTRSGNHETLVNATLWSIGFWVVETCRLFGE
;
A
#
# COMPACT_ATOMS: atom_id res chain seq x y z
N MET A 1 63.24 -1.16 -10.02
CA MET A 1 62.51 -2.45 -9.93
C MET A 1 61.49 -2.44 -8.77
N ILE A 2 60.70 -1.36 -8.60
CA ILE A 2 59.68 -1.19 -7.53
C ILE A 2 58.34 -0.69 -8.09
N LYS A 3 58.30 -0.18 -9.33
CA LYS A 3 57.07 0.35 -9.95
C LYS A 3 56.11 -0.72 -10.51
N SER A 4 56.56 -1.97 -10.65
CA SER A 4 55.76 -3.02 -11.32
C SER A 4 54.86 -3.83 -10.38
N ILE A 5 54.95 -3.64 -9.05
CA ILE A 5 54.16 -4.42 -8.07
C ILE A 5 52.91 -3.65 -7.60
N LEU A 6 52.87 -2.32 -7.74
CA LEU A 6 51.73 -1.51 -7.28
C LEU A 6 50.49 -1.59 -8.18
N PHE A 7 50.62 -2.05 -9.43
CA PHE A 7 49.50 -2.10 -10.37
C PHE A 7 48.59 -3.33 -10.20
N GLY A 8 49.07 -4.40 -9.56
CA GLY A 8 48.27 -5.61 -9.34
C GLY A 8 47.20 -5.46 -8.26
N PHE A 9 47.48 -4.67 -7.21
CA PHE A 9 46.55 -4.48 -6.08
C PHE A 9 45.42 -3.49 -6.40
N SER A 10 45.64 -2.53 -7.30
CA SER A 10 44.61 -1.55 -7.67
C SER A 10 43.52 -2.16 -8.57
N LEU A 11 43.85 -3.20 -9.36
CA LEU A 11 42.87 -3.85 -10.22
C LEU A 11 41.99 -4.85 -9.45
N ALA A 12 42.52 -5.48 -8.40
CA ALA A 12 41.76 -6.43 -7.57
C ALA A 12 40.69 -5.75 -6.69
N LEU A 13 40.90 -4.49 -6.28
CA LEU A 13 39.93 -3.74 -5.47
C LEU A 13 38.74 -3.20 -6.29
N ILE A 14 38.89 -3.05 -7.61
CA ILE A 14 37.81 -2.60 -8.50
C ILE A 14 36.84 -3.74 -8.84
N VAL A 15 37.29 -5.00 -8.76
CA VAL A 15 36.43 -6.17 -9.07
C VAL A 15 35.53 -6.56 -7.89
N PHE A 16 35.88 -6.24 -6.65
CA PHE A 16 35.03 -6.56 -5.48
C PHE A 16 33.88 -5.55 -5.24
N ALA A 17 33.81 -4.46 -6.02
CA ALA A 17 32.65 -3.57 -6.05
C ALA A 17 31.51 -4.08 -6.97
N GLY A 18 31.71 -5.22 -7.63
CA GLY A 18 30.76 -5.82 -8.56
C GLY A 18 29.72 -6.71 -7.88
N ALA A 19 28.71 -6.11 -7.24
CA ALA A 19 27.33 -6.60 -7.14
C ALA A 19 26.48 -5.78 -6.13
N SER A 20 26.67 -4.46 -6.07
CA SER A 20 25.56 -3.64 -5.57
C SER A 20 24.46 -3.76 -6.61
N SER A 21 23.49 -4.66 -6.37
CA SER A 21 22.32 -4.81 -7.21
C SER A 21 21.68 -3.43 -7.33
N THR A 22 21.82 -2.79 -8.49
CA THR A 22 21.14 -1.56 -8.85
C THR A 22 19.67 -1.90 -9.02
N TYR A 23 18.95 -2.01 -7.91
CA TYR A 23 17.50 -2.03 -7.92
C TYR A 23 17.07 -0.64 -8.37
N SER A 24 16.68 -0.53 -9.64
CA SER A 24 15.97 0.65 -10.11
C SER A 24 14.68 0.77 -9.29
N LYS A 25 14.32 2.00 -8.90
CA LYS A 25 13.03 2.30 -8.29
C LYS A 25 11.94 1.82 -9.25
N GLY A 26 11.37 0.65 -8.96
CA GLY A 26 10.40 -0.05 -9.81
C GLY A 26 8.99 0.04 -9.25
N SER A 27 7.99 -0.43 -10.01
CA SER A 27 6.62 -0.52 -9.48
C SER A 27 6.57 -1.38 -8.22
N PRO A 28 5.67 -1.11 -7.26
CA PRO A 28 5.47 -1.96 -6.10
C PRO A 28 5.20 -3.41 -6.53
N ASP A 29 5.71 -4.38 -5.76
CA ASP A 29 5.43 -5.81 -5.94
C ASP A 29 4.11 -6.23 -5.29
N ARG A 30 3.66 -5.47 -4.29
CA ARG A 30 2.42 -5.71 -3.57
C ARG A 30 1.88 -4.43 -2.96
N ILE A 31 0.57 -4.29 -2.99
CA ILE A 31 -0.14 -3.25 -2.24
C ILE A 31 -1.18 -3.89 -1.34
N LEU A 32 -1.27 -3.38 -0.11
CA LEU A 32 -2.34 -3.71 0.82
C LEU A 32 -3.18 -2.47 1.07
N ILE A 33 -4.50 -2.58 0.96
CA ILE A 33 -5.45 -1.53 1.35
C ILE A 33 -6.27 -2.10 2.49
N THR A 34 -6.28 -1.45 3.65
CA THR A 34 -6.88 -2.02 4.86
C THR A 34 -7.67 -0.95 5.62
N SER A 35 -8.93 -1.23 5.96
CA SER A 35 -9.68 -0.43 6.96
C SER A 35 -9.43 -0.91 8.38
N ASP A 36 -9.23 -2.22 8.53
CA ASP A 36 -8.83 -2.93 9.74
C ASP A 36 -8.10 -4.23 9.31
N HIS A 37 -7.62 -5.05 10.25
CA HIS A 37 -6.93 -6.30 9.91
C HIS A 37 -7.82 -7.38 9.27
N ALA A 38 -9.15 -7.29 9.41
CA ALA A 38 -10.09 -8.25 8.83
C ALA A 38 -10.44 -7.92 7.37
N ASN A 39 -10.37 -6.64 7.01
CA ASN A 39 -10.78 -6.08 5.74
C ASN A 39 -9.56 -5.58 4.95
N THR A 40 -8.70 -6.52 4.57
CA THR A 40 -7.53 -6.24 3.72
C THR A 40 -7.78 -6.64 2.27
N ILE A 41 -7.50 -5.72 1.35
CA ILE A 41 -7.44 -5.95 -0.09
C ILE A 41 -5.97 -6.10 -0.46
N THR A 42 -5.61 -7.20 -1.11
CA THR A 42 -4.26 -7.44 -1.60
C THR A 42 -4.21 -7.28 -3.12
N ILE A 43 -3.33 -6.42 -3.60
CA ILE A 43 -3.08 -6.20 -5.03
C ILE A 43 -1.70 -6.78 -5.37
N THR A 44 -1.68 -7.72 -6.32
CA THR A 44 -0.45 -8.30 -6.89
C THR A 44 -0.47 -8.28 -8.43
N ASN A 45 -1.59 -7.91 -9.04
CA ASN A 45 -1.72 -7.79 -10.49
C ASN A 45 -0.84 -6.64 -11.01
N ARG A 46 0.10 -6.95 -11.91
CA ARG A 46 1.10 -6.00 -12.41
C ARG A 46 0.52 -4.75 -13.07
N GLU A 47 -0.53 -4.89 -13.87
CA GLU A 47 -1.16 -3.75 -14.54
C GLU A 47 -1.86 -2.81 -13.55
N THR A 48 -2.42 -3.36 -12.47
CA THR A 48 -2.99 -2.55 -11.39
C THR A 48 -1.89 -1.87 -10.58
N LEU A 49 -0.81 -2.60 -10.24
CA LEU A 49 0.32 -2.07 -9.46
C LEU A 49 1.01 -0.88 -10.13
N LYS A 50 1.12 -0.86 -11.47
CA LYS A 50 1.66 0.28 -12.23
C LYS A 50 0.91 1.59 -11.97
N LYS A 51 -0.38 1.53 -11.66
CA LYS A 51 -1.22 2.70 -11.35
C LYS A 51 -1.00 3.26 -9.95
N PHE A 52 -0.21 2.58 -9.14
CA PHE A 52 0.07 2.94 -7.74
C PHE A 52 1.56 3.23 -7.52
N ASP A 53 2.30 3.59 -8.56
CA ASP A 53 3.70 4.02 -8.43
C ASP A 53 3.87 5.11 -7.35
N PRO A 54 4.58 4.81 -6.22
CA PRO A 54 4.75 5.78 -5.16
C PRO A 54 5.87 6.77 -5.44
N TRP A 55 6.77 6.50 -6.41
CA TRP A 55 7.89 7.38 -6.73
C TRP A 55 7.40 8.69 -7.35
N SER A 56 6.49 8.59 -8.32
CA SER A 56 5.80 9.74 -8.92
C SER A 56 4.67 10.30 -8.06
N ALA A 57 4.15 9.51 -7.10
CA ALA A 57 2.92 9.80 -6.37
C ALA A 57 1.77 10.25 -7.28
N GLN A 58 1.55 9.51 -8.37
CA GLN A 58 0.40 9.67 -9.26
C GLN A 58 -0.96 9.49 -8.56
N PHE A 59 -0.98 9.06 -7.30
CA PHE A 59 -2.18 8.93 -6.48
C PHE A 59 -2.68 10.26 -5.89
N ILE A 60 -1.87 11.33 -5.94
CA ILE A 60 -2.26 12.69 -5.53
C ILE A 60 -2.49 13.57 -6.77
N ASP A 61 -3.57 14.36 -6.75
CA ASP A 61 -3.75 15.50 -7.66
C ASP A 61 -2.98 16.72 -7.14
N TRP A 62 -1.71 16.81 -7.54
CA TRP A 62 -0.80 17.88 -7.12
C TRP A 62 -1.27 19.28 -7.53
N SER A 63 -2.13 19.40 -8.55
CA SER A 63 -2.64 20.69 -9.02
C SER A 63 -3.56 21.38 -8.02
N LYS A 64 -4.13 20.63 -7.07
CA LYS A 64 -5.01 21.15 -6.01
C LYS A 64 -4.25 21.67 -4.80
N GLY A 65 -2.96 21.33 -4.68
CA GLY A 65 -2.18 21.61 -3.50
C GLY A 65 -2.72 20.89 -2.25
N VAL A 66 -2.52 21.51 -1.10
CA VAL A 66 -3.00 21.02 0.20
C VAL A 66 -4.49 21.38 0.35
N VAL A 67 -5.28 20.42 0.82
CA VAL A 67 -6.71 20.60 1.10
C VAL A 67 -6.99 20.40 2.59
N SER A 68 -8.18 20.83 3.03
CA SER A 68 -8.65 20.53 4.38
C SER A 68 -8.90 19.04 4.55
N ALA A 69 -8.74 18.54 5.77
CA ALA A 69 -9.11 17.16 6.10
C ALA A 69 -10.59 16.91 5.78
N PRO A 70 -10.97 15.72 5.29
CA PRO A 70 -12.38 15.38 5.15
C PRO A 70 -13.05 15.32 6.53
N ASP A 71 -14.28 15.82 6.62
CA ASP A 71 -15.06 15.89 7.85
C ASP A 71 -15.30 14.49 8.46
N ASP A 72 -15.56 13.51 7.59
CA ASP A 72 -15.76 12.12 7.99
C ASP A 72 -14.58 11.25 7.54
N GLN A 73 -13.86 10.72 8.52
CA GLN A 73 -12.72 9.80 8.35
C GLN A 73 -13.02 8.39 8.87
N SER A 74 -14.28 8.09 9.22
CA SER A 74 -14.68 6.80 9.81
C SER A 74 -14.42 5.59 8.90
N GLN A 75 -14.34 5.82 7.58
CA GLN A 75 -14.04 4.82 6.57
C GLN A 75 -12.64 5.06 5.97
N SER A 76 -11.66 5.36 6.82
CA SER A 76 -10.27 5.51 6.38
C SER A 76 -9.62 4.16 6.12
N HIS A 77 -8.80 4.11 5.07
CA HIS A 77 -7.99 2.96 4.72
C HIS A 77 -6.51 3.30 4.77
N GLU A 78 -5.69 2.48 5.41
CA GLU A 78 -4.24 2.53 5.25
C GLU A 78 -3.85 1.79 3.96
N VAL A 79 -3.00 2.42 3.15
CA VAL A 79 -2.49 1.87 1.89
C VAL A 79 -0.99 1.66 2.04
N PHE A 80 -0.57 0.41 1.99
CA PHE A 80 0.82 -0.01 2.17
C PHE A 80 1.44 -0.40 0.83
N PHE A 81 2.60 0.16 0.52
CA PHE A 81 3.35 -0.12 -0.70
C PHE A 81 4.56 -0.98 -0.37
N TYR A 82 4.59 -2.18 -0.92
CA TYR A 82 5.66 -3.16 -0.70
C TYR A 82 6.44 -3.42 -1.99
N MET A 83 7.75 -3.56 -1.86
CA MET A 83 8.65 -3.91 -2.96
C MET A 83 9.75 -4.86 -2.47
N LYS A 84 10.20 -5.78 -3.31
CA LYS A 84 11.41 -6.56 -3.06
C LYS A 84 12.61 -5.64 -3.10
N TRP A 85 13.31 -5.55 -1.97
CA TRP A 85 14.51 -4.71 -1.87
C TRP A 85 15.54 -5.38 -0.95
N PRO A 86 16.43 -6.22 -1.51
CA PRO A 86 17.51 -6.85 -0.74
C PRO A 86 18.38 -5.81 -0.02
N GLY A 87 18.74 -6.10 1.23
CA GLY A 87 19.56 -5.21 2.06
C GLY A 87 18.79 -4.08 2.75
N ARG A 88 17.61 -3.67 2.25
CA ARG A 88 16.71 -2.77 2.99
C ARG A 88 16.03 -3.51 4.13
N ARG A 89 15.87 -2.83 5.27
CA ARG A 89 15.11 -3.32 6.42
C ARG A 89 14.16 -2.24 6.94
N SER A 90 12.96 -2.65 7.29
CA SER A 90 11.98 -1.85 8.03
C SER A 90 11.30 -2.75 9.07
N ASN A 91 10.83 -2.15 10.16
CA ASN A 91 10.06 -2.85 11.19
C ASN A 91 8.72 -3.39 10.65
N TYR A 92 8.34 -3.01 9.43
CA TYR A 92 7.08 -3.35 8.79
C TYR A 92 7.22 -4.32 7.60
N ASP A 93 8.42 -4.88 7.41
CA ASP A 93 8.74 -5.83 6.35
C ASP A 93 7.90 -7.12 6.45
N ARG A 94 7.69 -7.77 5.30
CA ARG A 94 7.00 -9.06 5.17
C ARG A 94 7.87 -10.01 4.36
N GLY A 95 8.82 -10.66 5.03
CA GLY A 95 9.82 -11.51 4.38
C GLY A 95 10.70 -10.70 3.41
N GLU A 96 10.69 -11.09 2.13
CA GLU A 96 11.42 -10.38 1.07
C GLU A 96 10.79 -9.03 0.70
N LEU A 97 9.52 -8.83 1.02
CA LEU A 97 8.80 -7.58 0.72
C LEU A 97 9.09 -6.53 1.78
N LYS A 98 9.60 -5.39 1.33
CA LYS A 98 9.98 -4.24 2.15
C LYS A 98 8.92 -3.17 2.08
N LEU A 99 8.48 -2.65 3.23
CA LEU A 99 7.54 -1.53 3.23
C LEU A 99 8.29 -0.27 2.79
N ILE A 100 7.91 0.28 1.63
CA ILE A 100 8.59 1.45 1.05
C ILE A 100 7.79 2.73 1.22
N TYR A 101 6.47 2.64 1.36
CA TYR A 101 5.64 3.83 1.53
C TYR A 101 4.29 3.47 2.16
N THR A 102 3.65 4.43 2.81
CA THR A 102 2.31 4.28 3.37
C THR A 102 1.56 5.60 3.29
N VAL A 103 0.28 5.54 2.93
CA VAL A 103 -0.63 6.70 2.99
C VAL A 103 -1.95 6.27 3.64
N ARG A 104 -2.70 7.24 4.15
CA ARG A 104 -4.10 7.02 4.54
C ARG A 104 -5.02 7.59 3.47
N TYR A 105 -6.06 6.85 3.12
CA TYR A 105 -7.02 7.19 2.09
C TYR A 105 -8.44 7.24 2.65
N VAL A 106 -9.22 8.24 2.25
CA VAL A 106 -10.65 8.35 2.54
C VAL A 106 -11.38 8.57 1.23
N ALA A 107 -12.33 7.70 0.92
CA ALA A 107 -13.15 7.86 -0.28
C ALA A 107 -14.13 9.03 -0.11
N GLY A 108 -14.19 9.92 -1.11
CA GLY A 108 -15.22 10.96 -1.16
C GLY A 108 -16.62 10.37 -1.37
N ARG A 109 -17.62 11.00 -0.76
CA ARG A 109 -19.05 10.65 -0.87
C ARG A 109 -19.75 11.45 -1.97
N ASP A 110 -20.87 10.94 -2.46
CA ASP A 110 -21.77 11.67 -3.38
C ASP A 110 -21.08 12.28 -4.61
N GLY A 111 -20.12 11.53 -5.17
CA GLY A 111 -19.34 11.95 -6.34
C GLY A 111 -18.12 12.82 -6.03
N ALA A 112 -17.89 13.19 -4.76
CA ALA A 112 -16.70 13.91 -4.35
C ALA A 112 -15.41 13.08 -4.59
N PRO A 113 -14.29 13.75 -4.88
CA PRO A 113 -12.99 13.09 -5.00
C PRO A 113 -12.56 12.48 -3.67
N GLY A 114 -11.73 11.43 -3.73
CA GLY A 114 -11.06 10.90 -2.56
C GLY A 114 -9.99 11.84 -1.99
N TYR A 115 -9.55 11.54 -0.77
CA TYR A 115 -8.56 12.29 -0.02
C TYR A 115 -7.42 11.38 0.40
N ILE A 116 -6.19 11.86 0.29
CA ILE A 116 -4.97 11.18 0.69
C ILE A 116 -4.29 11.98 1.78
N TYR A 117 -3.90 11.31 2.85
CA TYR A 117 -3.09 11.86 3.92
C TYR A 117 -1.71 11.23 3.93
N LEU A 118 -0.69 12.08 3.95
CA LEU A 118 0.70 11.67 4.13
C LEU A 118 1.05 11.74 5.62
N PRO A 119 1.54 10.65 6.23
CA PRO A 119 1.91 10.65 7.64
C PRO A 119 2.94 11.75 7.99
N GLY A 120 2.67 12.52 9.05
CA GLY A 120 3.49 13.63 9.51
C GLY A 120 4.47 13.28 10.64
N GLU A 121 5.26 14.25 11.06
CA GLU A 121 6.25 14.06 12.13
C GLU A 121 5.63 13.50 13.42
N GLY A 122 6.30 12.51 14.03
CA GLY A 122 5.81 11.80 15.21
C GLY A 122 4.82 10.67 14.92
N GLU A 123 4.28 10.56 13.71
CA GLU A 123 3.33 9.50 13.36
C GLU A 123 4.03 8.18 12.95
N LYS A 124 3.34 7.07 13.21
CA LYS A 124 3.84 5.68 13.09
C LYS A 124 4.64 5.38 11.82
N PHE A 125 4.21 5.89 10.67
CA PHE A 125 4.79 5.56 9.37
C PHE A 125 5.65 6.67 8.76
N HIS A 126 5.73 7.86 9.38
CA HIS A 126 6.47 8.99 8.85
C HIS A 126 7.95 8.66 8.64
N GLY A 127 8.62 8.11 9.66
CA GLY A 127 10.02 7.71 9.55
C GLY A 127 10.30 6.71 8.42
N ASN A 128 9.37 5.78 8.15
CA ASN A 128 9.50 4.84 7.04
C ASN A 128 9.32 5.52 5.67
N ASN A 129 8.36 6.43 5.58
CA ASN A 129 8.10 7.21 4.38
C ASN A 129 9.30 8.07 4.02
N ILE A 130 9.76 8.96 4.90
CA ILE A 130 10.87 9.87 4.60
C ILE A 130 12.20 9.13 4.36
N GLY A 131 12.39 7.96 4.99
CA GLY A 131 13.53 7.07 4.76
C GLY A 131 13.51 6.37 3.39
N THR A 132 12.49 6.60 2.56
CA THR A 132 12.37 6.05 1.21
C THR A 132 12.04 7.14 0.17
N ILE A 133 11.04 7.95 0.47
CA ILE A 133 10.52 9.03 -0.36
C ILE A 133 10.17 10.20 0.57
N TRP A 134 11.02 11.23 0.56
CA TRP A 134 10.81 12.45 1.32
C TRP A 134 9.92 13.42 0.54
N ARG A 135 8.86 13.93 1.19
CA ARG A 135 7.94 14.94 0.65
C ARG A 135 7.77 16.10 1.64
N ASP A 136 8.90 16.69 2.02
CA ASP A 136 9.09 17.78 2.99
C ASP A 136 7.85 18.61 3.35
N ARG A 137 7.25 19.30 2.37
CA ARG A 137 6.16 20.25 2.61
C ARG A 137 4.76 19.63 2.62
N ASP A 138 4.64 18.33 2.41
CA ASP A 138 3.38 17.61 2.23
C ASP A 138 3.14 16.56 3.32
N ASP A 139 4.21 16.13 4.02
CA ASP A 139 4.09 15.22 5.17
C ASP A 139 3.23 15.89 6.28
N GLY A 140 2.27 15.13 6.82
CA GLY A 140 1.28 15.61 7.80
C GLY A 140 0.10 16.37 7.18
N LYS A 141 -0.10 16.32 5.86
CA LYS A 141 -1.15 17.08 5.16
C LYS A 141 -2.08 16.20 4.34
N TRP A 142 -3.26 16.77 4.09
CA TRP A 142 -4.27 16.18 3.22
C TRP A 142 -4.18 16.75 1.81
N HIS A 143 -4.39 15.86 0.86
CA HIS A 143 -4.39 16.14 -0.57
C HIS A 143 -5.60 15.49 -1.23
N GLN A 144 -6.03 16.03 -2.35
CA GLN A 144 -7.01 15.35 -3.18
C GLN A 144 -6.35 14.16 -3.89
N ALA A 145 -7.03 13.01 -3.91
CA ALA A 145 -6.62 11.88 -4.71
C ALA A 145 -6.75 12.22 -6.21
N SER A 146 -5.85 11.68 -7.04
CA SER A 146 -6.02 11.78 -8.50
C SER A 146 -7.24 10.97 -8.95
N ALA A 147 -7.96 11.47 -9.95
CA ALA A 147 -9.22 10.87 -10.37
C ALA A 147 -9.07 9.41 -10.83
N GLU A 148 -8.00 9.09 -11.57
CA GLU A 148 -7.74 7.75 -12.06
C GLU A 148 -7.45 6.77 -10.91
N TRP A 149 -6.61 7.19 -9.97
CA TRP A 149 -6.26 6.36 -8.82
C TRP A 149 -7.47 6.16 -7.90
N ASP A 150 -8.20 7.24 -7.62
CA ASP A 150 -9.41 7.23 -6.79
C ASP A 150 -10.46 6.29 -7.37
N ALA A 151 -10.70 6.34 -8.68
CA ALA A 151 -11.65 5.45 -9.35
C ALA A 151 -11.24 3.97 -9.24
N VAL A 152 -9.95 3.65 -9.37
CA VAL A 152 -9.46 2.28 -9.20
C VAL A 152 -9.60 1.81 -7.76
N THR A 153 -9.20 2.63 -6.80
CA THR A 153 -9.25 2.30 -5.36
C THR A 153 -10.70 2.13 -4.87
N LYS A 154 -11.61 3.05 -5.21
CA LYS A 154 -13.04 2.94 -4.89
C LYS A 154 -13.65 1.65 -5.43
N ARG A 155 -13.31 1.27 -6.67
CA ARG A 155 -13.78 0.01 -7.28
C ARG A 155 -13.32 -1.21 -6.48
N LEU A 156 -12.04 -1.26 -6.11
CA LEU A 156 -11.48 -2.37 -5.34
C LEU A 156 -12.15 -2.51 -3.96
N ILE A 157 -12.36 -1.39 -3.26
CA ILE A 157 -13.04 -1.37 -1.96
C ILE A 157 -14.48 -1.85 -2.07
N ARG A 158 -15.22 -1.36 -3.06
CA ARG A 158 -16.62 -1.76 -3.31
C ARG A 158 -16.73 -3.25 -3.62
N THR A 159 -15.89 -3.77 -4.52
CA THR A 159 -15.90 -5.19 -4.88
C THR A 159 -15.61 -6.07 -3.67
N ARG A 160 -14.66 -5.69 -2.81
CA ARG A 160 -14.37 -6.45 -1.59
C ARG A 160 -15.56 -6.45 -0.62
N SER A 161 -16.19 -5.30 -0.43
CA SER A 161 -17.34 -5.15 0.47
C SER A 161 -18.53 -5.99 0.01
N GLY A 162 -18.88 -5.93 -1.28
CA GLY A 162 -19.99 -6.75 -1.83
C GLY A 162 -19.73 -8.26 -1.76
N ASN A 163 -18.48 -8.70 -1.96
CA ASN A 163 -18.12 -10.10 -1.78
C ASN A 163 -18.26 -10.56 -0.32
N HIS A 164 -17.91 -9.69 0.63
CA HIS A 164 -18.04 -10.00 2.06
C HIS A 164 -19.50 -10.12 2.49
N GLU A 165 -20.37 -9.18 2.08
CA GLU A 165 -21.81 -9.24 2.34
C GLU A 165 -22.45 -10.50 1.75
N THR A 166 -22.07 -10.88 0.53
CA THR A 166 -22.58 -12.10 -0.11
C THR A 166 -22.22 -13.36 0.68
N LEU A 167 -20.98 -13.46 1.17
CA LEU A 167 -20.53 -14.60 1.98
C LEU A 167 -21.22 -14.66 3.34
N VAL A 168 -21.37 -13.52 4.03
CA VAL A 168 -22.09 -13.44 5.30
C VAL A 168 -23.54 -13.87 5.12
N ASN A 169 -24.22 -13.34 4.09
CA ASN A 169 -25.60 -13.71 3.78
C ASN A 169 -25.73 -15.21 3.47
N ALA A 170 -24.88 -15.77 2.61
CA ALA A 170 -24.91 -17.21 2.29
C ALA A 170 -24.70 -18.10 3.52
N THR A 171 -23.82 -17.67 4.44
CA THR A 171 -23.56 -18.39 5.70
C THR A 171 -24.78 -18.34 6.62
N LEU A 172 -25.41 -17.18 6.77
CA LEU A 172 -26.62 -17.02 7.58
C LEU A 172 -27.79 -17.84 7.03
N TRP A 173 -27.99 -17.87 5.71
CA TRP A 173 -28.99 -18.73 5.07
C TRP A 173 -28.73 -20.21 5.32
N SER A 174 -27.47 -20.65 5.24
CA SER A 174 -27.09 -22.04 5.48
C SER A 174 -27.36 -22.44 6.93
N ILE A 175 -27.00 -21.59 7.90
CA ILE A 175 -27.29 -21.83 9.32
C ILE A 175 -28.81 -21.87 9.55
N GLY A 176 -29.56 -20.92 9.00
CA GLY A 176 -31.02 -20.91 9.11
C GLY A 176 -31.68 -22.17 8.54
N PHE A 177 -31.18 -22.65 7.39
CA PHE A 177 -31.64 -23.90 6.78
C PHE A 177 -31.38 -25.11 7.68
N TRP A 178 -30.17 -25.26 8.22
CA TRP A 178 -29.83 -26.37 9.11
C TRP A 178 -30.58 -26.30 10.45
N VAL A 179 -30.84 -25.12 11.00
CA VAL A 179 -31.67 -24.96 12.21
C VAL A 179 -33.10 -25.43 11.97
N VAL A 180 -33.71 -25.04 10.84
CA VAL A 180 -35.07 -25.49 10.48
C VAL A 180 -35.13 -27.00 10.24
N GLU A 181 -34.15 -27.57 9.55
CA GLU A 181 -34.09 -29.01 9.29
C GLU A 181 -33.88 -29.81 10.58
N THR A 182 -33.02 -29.32 11.48
CA THR A 182 -32.79 -29.95 12.79
C THR A 182 -34.06 -29.87 13.65
N CYS A 183 -34.76 -28.74 13.68
CA CYS A 183 -36.04 -28.62 14.39
C CYS A 183 -37.12 -29.57 13.83
N ARG A 184 -37.12 -29.87 12.52
CA ARG A 184 -38.01 -30.87 11.92
C ARG A 184 -37.68 -32.31 12.35
N LEU A 185 -36.40 -32.65 12.47
CA LEU A 185 -35.96 -34.00 12.83
C LEU A 185 -36.17 -34.36 14.31
N PHE A 186 -36.33 -33.37 15.19
CA PHE A 186 -36.56 -33.56 16.63
C PHE A 186 -38.01 -33.24 17.08
N GLY A 187 -38.91 -32.99 16.12
CA GLY A 187 -40.29 -32.56 16.36
C GLY A 187 -41.38 -33.61 16.12
N GLU A 188 -41.04 -34.89 15.98
CA GLU A 188 -42.00 -36.01 15.95
C GLU A 188 -41.98 -36.82 17.27
#